data_AF-A0A6P0RXA6-F1
#
_entry.id   AF-A0A6P0RXA6-F1
#
_cell.length_a   1.000
_cell.length_b   1.000
_cell.length_c   1.000
_cell.angle_alpha   90.00
_cell.angle_beta   90.00
_cell.angle_gamma   90.00
#
_symmetry.space_group_name_H-M   'P 1'
#
loop_
_entity.id
_entity.type
_entity.pdbx_description
1 polymer ?
#
loop_
_entity_poly.entity_id
_entity_poly.type
_entity_poly.pdbx_seq_one_letter_code
_entity_poly.pdbx_strand_id
1 'polypeptide(L)'
;YIRMLLEETLEELEDEGVELLIASNGAEALETIKTEKPELVFLDVMMPKMNGFDVCNIVKNELQLTDVYIIMLTAKGQEFDKQKGQEVGADLYMTKPFDPDEVVEKSLEILGMD
;
A
#
# COMPACT_ATOMS: atom_id res chain seq x y z
N TYR A 1 12.77 -0.54 9.12
CA TYR A 1 13.11 0.83 8.70
C TYR A 1 11.97 1.43 7.90
N ILE A 2 11.67 0.94 6.69
CA ILE A 2 10.59 1.50 5.83
C ILE A 2 9.22 1.53 6.54
N ARG A 3 8.84 0.44 7.21
CA ARG A 3 7.61 0.37 8.01
C ARG A 3 7.55 1.46 9.10
N MET A 4 8.61 1.58 9.90
CA MET A 4 8.71 2.59 10.96
C MET A 4 8.60 4.01 10.40
N LEU A 5 9.25 4.28 9.25
CA LEU A 5 9.14 5.57 8.58
C LEU A 5 7.69 5.87 8.17
N LEU A 6 6.97 4.91 7.58
CA LEU A 6 5.56 5.11 7.21
C LEU A 6 4.68 5.33 8.44
N GLU A 7 4.87 4.53 9.49
CA GLU A 7 4.13 4.70 10.74
C GLU A 7 4.35 6.10 11.32
N GLU A 8 5.61 6.55 11.48
CA GLU A 8 5.92 7.89 11.98
C GLU A 8 5.41 9.01 11.06
N THR A 9 5.44 8.81 9.74
CA THR A 9 4.98 9.80 8.76
C THR A 9 3.46 9.94 8.73
N LEU A 10 2.72 8.86 9.02
CA LEU A 10 1.27 8.83 8.93
C LEU A 10 0.58 9.01 10.30
N GLU A 11 1.32 8.95 11.41
CA GLU A 11 0.81 9.14 12.77
C GLU A 11 0.06 10.48 12.93
N GLU A 12 0.50 11.53 12.22
CA GLU A 12 -0.18 12.84 12.26
C GLU A 12 -1.61 12.81 11.70
N LEU A 13 -1.94 11.86 10.83
CA LEU A 13 -3.28 11.72 10.25
C LEU A 13 -4.27 11.04 11.23
N GLU A 14 -3.78 10.40 12.30
CA GLU A 14 -4.66 9.81 13.32
C GLU A 14 -5.49 10.88 14.03
N ASP A 15 -4.93 12.07 14.25
CA ASP A 15 -5.63 13.23 14.81
C ASP A 15 -6.75 13.74 13.87
N GLU A 16 -6.66 13.42 12.58
CA GLU A 16 -7.65 13.75 11.57
C GLU A 16 -8.69 12.63 11.34
N GLY A 17 -8.63 11.57 12.16
CA GLY A 17 -9.59 10.46 12.15
C GLY A 17 -9.22 9.30 11.25
N VAL A 18 -7.98 9.25 10.74
CA VAL A 18 -7.46 8.11 9.98
C VAL A 18 -7.06 7.00 10.95
N GLU A 19 -7.51 5.77 10.70
CA GLU A 19 -7.07 4.59 11.45
C GLU A 19 -5.90 3.91 10.75
N LEU A 20 -4.75 3.78 11.43
CA LEU A 20 -3.58 3.10 10.89
C LEU A 20 -3.61 1.59 11.19
N LEU A 21 -3.76 0.79 10.13
CA LEU A 21 -3.73 -0.67 10.21
C LEU A 21 -2.37 -1.19 9.73
N ILE A 22 -1.75 -2.04 10.55
CA ILE A 22 -0.41 -2.57 10.25
C ILE A 22 -0.44 -4.08 10.07
N ALA A 23 0.17 -4.54 8.98
CA ALA A 23 0.43 -5.95 8.71
C ALA A 23 1.92 -6.22 8.55
N SER A 24 2.39 -7.36 9.05
CA SER A 24 3.82 -7.72 9.06
C SER A 24 4.22 -8.62 7.89
N ASN A 25 3.27 -9.11 7.09
CA ASN A 25 3.51 -9.95 5.92
C ASN A 25 2.29 -10.00 5.00
N GLY A 26 2.44 -10.58 3.81
CA GLY A 26 1.38 -10.64 2.80
C GLY A 26 0.11 -11.40 3.23
N ALA A 27 0.23 -12.45 4.05
CA ALA A 27 -0.96 -13.19 4.52
C ALA A 27 -1.78 -12.36 5.51
N GLU A 28 -1.10 -11.73 6.47
CA GLU A 28 -1.73 -10.80 7.42
C GLU A 28 -2.34 -9.60 6.68
N ALA A 29 -1.61 -9.01 5.72
CA ALA A 29 -2.13 -7.91 4.91
C ALA A 29 -3.42 -8.30 4.18
N LEU A 30 -3.45 -9.50 3.57
CA LEU A 30 -4.64 -9.98 2.89
C LEU A 30 -5.82 -10.22 3.85
N GLU A 31 -5.58 -10.73 5.05
CA GLU A 31 -6.64 -10.90 6.06
C GLU A 31 -7.16 -9.54 6.57
N THR A 32 -6.27 -8.59 6.86
CA THR A 32 -6.63 -7.23 7.26
C THR A 32 -7.45 -6.53 6.17
N ILE A 33 -7.00 -6.56 4.91
CA ILE A 33 -7.72 -5.92 3.79
C ILE A 33 -9.12 -6.53 3.62
N LYS A 34 -9.27 -7.84 3.78
CA LYS A 34 -10.57 -8.52 3.69
C LYS A 34 -11.54 -8.12 4.80
N THR A 35 -11.00 -7.91 6.00
CA THR A 35 -11.80 -7.69 7.21
C THR A 35 -12.17 -6.22 7.35
N GLU A 36 -11.16 -5.35 7.29
CA GLU A 36 -11.29 -3.92 7.56
C GLU A 36 -11.68 -3.13 6.31
N LYS A 37 -11.35 -3.64 5.11
CA LYS A 37 -11.59 -2.96 3.82
C LYS A 37 -11.08 -1.50 3.81
N PRO A 38 -9.78 -1.28 4.06
CA PRO A 38 -9.21 0.06 4.12
C PRO A 38 -9.33 0.78 2.78
N GLU A 39 -9.44 2.11 2.83
CA GLU A 39 -9.49 2.96 1.63
C GLU A 39 -8.12 3.06 0.93
N LEU A 40 -7.03 3.01 1.71
CA LEU A 40 -5.66 3.12 1.21
C LEU A 40 -4.75 2.04 1.83
N VAL A 41 -3.92 1.43 0.99
CA VAL A 41 -2.92 0.43 1.37
C VAL A 41 -1.57 0.76 0.77
N PHE A 42 -0.56 0.95 1.62
CA PHE A 42 0.84 0.93 1.21
C PHE A 42 1.37 -0.50 1.29
N LEU A 43 1.72 -1.09 0.13
CA LEU A 43 2.04 -2.50 0.02
C LEU A 43 3.47 -2.73 -0.46
N ASP A 44 4.31 -3.34 0.37
CA ASP A 44 5.67 -3.70 -0.02
C ASP A 44 5.67 -4.81 -1.08
N VAL A 45 6.38 -4.59 -2.20
CA VAL A 45 6.61 -5.64 -3.19
C VAL A 45 7.40 -6.81 -2.59
N MET A 46 8.45 -6.52 -1.83
CA MET A 46 9.44 -7.51 -1.40
C MET A 46 9.11 -8.05 -0.01
N MET A 47 8.24 -9.05 0.05
CA MET A 47 7.90 -9.79 1.27
C MET A 47 8.17 -11.30 1.12
N PRO A 48 8.62 -11.98 2.20
CA PRO A 48 8.85 -13.42 2.15
C PRO A 48 7.52 -14.19 2.04
N LYS A 49 7.57 -15.36 1.38
CA LYS A 49 6.46 -16.30 1.15
C LYS A 49 5.37 -15.79 0.20
N MET A 50 4.79 -14.64 0.50
CA MET A 50 3.76 -13.98 -0.33
C MET A 50 4.21 -12.54 -0.58
N ASN A 51 4.46 -12.21 -1.84
CA ASN A 51 4.96 -10.89 -2.22
C ASN A 51 3.79 -9.91 -2.43
N GLY A 52 4.08 -8.62 -2.54
CA GLY A 52 3.06 -7.59 -2.72
C GLY A 52 2.23 -7.75 -4.00
N PHE A 53 2.80 -8.30 -5.09
CA PHE A 53 2.03 -8.55 -6.31
C PHE A 53 0.97 -9.63 -6.11
N ASP A 54 1.30 -10.70 -5.37
CA ASP A 54 0.35 -11.77 -5.09
C ASP A 54 -0.83 -11.23 -4.27
N VAL A 55 -0.54 -10.42 -3.24
CA VAL A 55 -1.57 -9.76 -2.43
C VAL A 55 -2.43 -8.83 -3.29
N CYS A 56 -1.80 -7.94 -4.08
CA CYS A 56 -2.51 -7.00 -4.95
C CYS A 56 -3.41 -7.73 -5.94
N ASN A 57 -2.91 -8.79 -6.59
CA ASN A 57 -3.69 -9.60 -7.53
C ASN A 57 -4.91 -10.22 -6.86
N ILE A 58 -4.74 -10.81 -5.68
CA ILE A 58 -5.87 -11.41 -4.95
C ILE A 58 -6.89 -10.33 -4.60
N VAL A 59 -6.46 -9.17 -4.10
CA VAL A 59 -7.37 -8.08 -3.70
C VAL A 59 -8.15 -7.52 -4.90
N LYS A 60 -7.44 -7.21 -6.00
CA LYS A 60 -8.02 -6.51 -7.16
C LYS A 60 -8.72 -7.45 -8.13
N ASN A 61 -8.16 -8.61 -8.42
CA ASN A 61 -8.65 -9.50 -9.48
C ASN A 61 -9.51 -10.66 -8.95
N GLU A 62 -9.14 -11.25 -7.80
CA GLU A 62 -9.87 -12.41 -7.25
C GLU A 62 -11.04 -11.98 -6.35
N LEU A 63 -10.79 -11.06 -5.41
CA LEU A 63 -11.80 -10.54 -4.48
C LEU A 63 -12.58 -9.36 -5.06
N GLN A 64 -12.06 -8.73 -6.11
CA GLN A 64 -12.67 -7.59 -6.79
C GLN A 64 -12.98 -6.41 -5.86
N LEU A 65 -12.07 -6.16 -4.90
CA LEU A 65 -12.17 -5.01 -4.00
C LEU A 65 -11.61 -3.77 -4.72
N THR A 66 -12.42 -3.19 -5.60
CA THR A 66 -12.01 -2.06 -6.45
C THR A 66 -11.83 -0.77 -5.67
N ASP A 67 -12.53 -0.61 -4.55
CA ASP A 67 -12.50 0.61 -3.73
C ASP A 67 -11.26 0.72 -2.85
N VAL A 68 -10.51 -0.38 -2.66
CA VAL A 68 -9.25 -0.38 -1.90
C VAL A 68 -8.14 0.16 -2.78
N TYR A 69 -7.62 1.35 -2.51
CA TYR A 69 -6.51 1.94 -3.25
C TYR A 69 -5.17 1.34 -2.81
N ILE A 70 -4.37 0.80 -3.72
CA ILE A 70 -3.10 0.14 -3.43
C ILE A 70 -1.94 0.90 -4.05
N ILE A 71 -1.05 1.40 -3.18
CA ILE A 71 0.26 1.97 -3.54
C ILE A 71 1.33 0.89 -3.36
N MET A 72 1.89 0.41 -4.47
CA MET A 72 2.97 -0.56 -4.46
C MET A 72 4.32 0.12 -4.18
N LEU A 73 4.99 -0.32 -3.11
CA LEU A 73 6.30 0.18 -2.73
C LEU A 73 7.40 -0.70 -3.37
N THR A 74 8.05 -0.18 -4.42
CA THR A 74 9.08 -0.90 -5.19
C THR A 74 10.49 -0.33 -4.95
N ALA A 75 11.55 -1.11 -5.19
CA ALA A 75 12.92 -0.60 -5.16
C ALA A 75 13.31 0.05 -6.49
N LYS A 76 14.20 1.05 -6.43
CA LYS A 76 14.73 1.72 -7.63
C LYS A 76 15.37 0.73 -8.63
N GLY A 77 15.06 0.88 -9.91
CA GLY A 77 15.63 0.06 -11.00
C GLY A 77 14.85 -1.21 -11.34
N GLN A 78 13.69 -1.44 -10.71
CA GLN A 78 12.81 -2.57 -11.04
C GLN A 78 11.69 -2.12 -12.00
N GLU A 79 12.04 -1.72 -13.23
CA GLU A 79 11.03 -1.39 -14.26
C GLU A 79 10.09 -2.57 -14.59
N PHE A 80 10.56 -3.80 -14.39
CA PHE A 80 9.76 -5.02 -14.49
C PHE A 80 8.60 -5.05 -13.46
N ASP A 81 8.79 -4.45 -12.28
CA ASP A 81 7.77 -4.37 -11.23
C ASP A 81 6.60 -3.48 -11.64
N LYS A 82 6.85 -2.45 -12.46
CA LYS A 82 5.79 -1.52 -12.90
C LYS A 82 4.85 -2.19 -13.90
N GLN A 83 5.38 -2.95 -14.86
CA GLN A 83 4.54 -3.69 -15.81
C GLN A 83 3.74 -4.78 -15.10
N LYS A 84 4.42 -5.62 -14.32
CA LYS A 84 3.77 -6.69 -13.56
C LYS A 84 2.73 -6.15 -12.58
N GLY A 85 3.04 -5.04 -11.95
CA GLY A 85 2.13 -4.36 -11.07
C GLY A 85 0.85 -3.87 -11.78
N GLN A 86 0.98 -3.30 -12.99
CA GLN A 86 -0.19 -2.89 -13.79
C GLN A 86 -1.06 -4.10 -14.13
N GLU A 87 -0.44 -5.25 -14.43
CA GLU A 87 -1.17 -6.50 -14.68
C GLU A 87 -1.95 -6.99 -13.44
N VAL A 88 -1.43 -6.77 -12.23
CA VAL A 88 -2.12 -7.16 -10.99
C VAL A 88 -3.07 -6.10 -10.43
N GLY A 89 -3.25 -4.98 -11.14
CA GLY A 89 -4.26 -3.97 -10.83
C GLY A 89 -3.90 -2.96 -9.73
N ALA A 90 -2.61 -2.75 -9.45
CA ALA A 90 -2.21 -1.70 -8.50
C ALA A 90 -2.50 -0.29 -9.06
N ASP A 91 -2.90 0.62 -8.17
CA ASP A 91 -3.34 1.97 -8.55
C ASP A 91 -2.14 2.93 -8.73
N LEU A 92 -1.12 2.81 -7.87
CA LEU A 92 0.07 3.66 -7.92
C LEU A 92 1.34 2.89 -7.53
N TYR A 93 2.49 3.42 -7.95
CA TYR A 93 3.81 2.97 -7.49
C TYR A 93 4.54 4.10 -6.80
N MET A 94 5.17 3.76 -5.69
CA MET A 94 6.09 4.63 -4.99
C MET A 94 7.46 3.93 -4.90
N THR A 95 8.50 4.63 -5.32
CA THR A 95 9.86 4.06 -5.37
C THR A 95 10.59 4.32 -4.07
N LYS A 96 11.22 3.29 -3.51
CA LYS A 96 12.05 3.37 -2.31
C LYS A 96 13.48 3.85 -2.65
N PRO A 97 14.10 4.67 -1.78
CA PRO A 97 13.48 5.37 -0.64
C PRO A 97 12.51 6.46 -1.15
N PHE A 98 11.39 6.63 -0.46
CA PHE A 98 10.38 7.63 -0.78
C PHE A 98 10.52 8.84 0.14
N ASP A 99 9.99 9.97 -0.32
CA ASP A 99 9.91 11.20 0.45
C ASP A 99 8.71 11.12 1.42
N PRO A 100 8.88 11.37 2.73
CA PRO A 100 7.77 11.44 3.68
C PRO A 100 6.68 12.43 3.25
N ASP A 101 7.06 13.58 2.68
CA ASP A 101 6.09 14.58 2.24
C ASP A 101 5.23 14.04 1.08
N GLU A 102 5.82 13.22 0.18
CA GLU A 102 5.09 12.55 -0.90
C GLU A 102 4.10 11.50 -0.37
N VAL A 103 4.45 10.82 0.74
CA VAL A 103 3.56 9.85 1.40
C VAL A 103 2.33 10.56 1.97
N VAL A 104 2.53 11.66 2.70
CA VAL A 104 1.43 12.43 3.29
C VAL A 104 0.56 13.04 2.19
N GLU A 105 1.17 13.70 1.19
CA GLU A 105 0.45 14.30 0.06
C GLU A 105 -0.47 13.28 -0.61
N LYS A 106 0.06 12.09 -0.93
CA LYS A 106 -0.75 11.05 -1.57
C LYS A 106 -1.83 10.50 -0.67
N SER A 107 -1.57 10.39 0.63
CA SER A 107 -2.56 9.91 1.59
C SER A 107 -3.73 10.87 1.67
N LEU A 108 -3.48 12.18 1.81
CA LEU A 108 -4.51 13.21 1.84
C LEU A 108 -5.32 13.27 0.54
N GLU A 109 -4.65 13.24 -0.61
CA GLU A 109 -5.29 13.24 -1.95
C GLU A 109 -6.25 12.06 -2.12
N ILE A 110 -5.84 10.87 -1.72
CA ILE A 110 -6.61 9.62 -1.93
C ILE A 110 -7.75 9.50 -0.92
N LEU A 111 -7.52 9.90 0.34
CA LEU A 111 -8.53 9.90 1.39
C LEU A 111 -9.52 11.09 1.26
N GLY A 112 -9.25 12.04 0.35
CA GLY A 112 -10.12 13.19 0.10
C GLY A 112 -10.17 14.18 1.27
N MET A 113 -9.02 14.40 1.91
CA MET A 113 -8.88 15.18 3.16
C MET A 113 -8.34 16.61 2.93
N ASP A 114 -8.56 17.21 1.75
CA ASP A 114 -8.12 18.57 1.40
C ASP A 114 -8.74 19.71 2.23
#